data_AF-A0A3E0RAD0-F1
#
_entry.id   AF-A0A3E0RAD0-F1
#
_cell.length_a   1.000
_cell.length_b   1.000
_cell.length_c   1.000
_cell.angle_alpha   90.00
_cell.angle_beta   90.00
_cell.angle_gamma   90.00
#
_symmetry.space_group_name_H-M   'P 1'
#
loop_
_entity.id
_entity.type
_entity.pdbx_description
1 polymer ?
#
loop_
_entity_poly.entity_id
_entity_poly.type
_entity_poly.pdbx_seq_one_letter_code
_entity_poly.pdbx_strand_id
1 'polypeptide(L)' 'MEMSVKKALEEKILVLDGAMGTMIQAYKFEEEDYRGERFKEYAHPLKGNNDLLVLTQP' A
#
# COMPACT_ATOMS: atom_id res chain seq x y z
N MET A 1 18.67 -10.66 19.59
CA MET A 1 18.09 -11.86 18.96
C MET A 1 16.71 -11.48 18.48
N GLU A 2 16.51 -11.47 17.17
CA GLU A 2 15.16 -11.32 16.62
C GLU A 2 14.31 -12.50 17.10
N MET A 3 13.14 -12.19 17.67
CA MET A 3 12.18 -13.22 18.03
C MET A 3 11.55 -13.73 16.73
N SER A 4 11.73 -15.01 16.43
CA SER A 4 11.14 -15.56 15.21
C SER A 4 9.62 -15.50 15.28
N VAL A 5 8.95 -15.33 14.14
CA VAL A 5 7.48 -15.35 14.06
C VAL A 5 6.92 -16.63 14.69
N LYS A 6 7.61 -17.77 14.52
CA LYS A 6 7.21 -19.04 15.13
C LYS A 6 7.20 -18.96 16.66
N LYS A 7 8.23 -18.38 17.27
CA LYS A 7 8.29 -18.18 18.71
C LYS A 7 7.22 -17.20 19.20
N ALA A 8 6.97 -16.14 18.43
CA ALA A 8 5.95 -15.14 18.78
C ALA A 8 4.52 -15.71 18.80
N LEU A 9 4.22 -16.66 17.91
CA LEU A 9 2.93 -17.36 17.84
C LEU A 9 2.67 -18.28 19.05
N GLU A 10 3.72 -18.78 19.71
CA GLU A 10 3.60 -19.63 20.91
C GLU A 10 3.26 -18.82 22.16
N GLU A 11 3.70 -17.57 22.23
CA GLU A 11 3.56 -16.71 23.42
C GLU A 11 2.30 -15.83 23.39
N LYS A 12 1.77 -15.53 22.21
CA LYS A 12 0.62 -14.62 22.03
C LYS A 12 -0.08 -14.79 20.69
N ILE A 13 -1.32 -14.29 20.64
CA ILE A 13 -2.06 -14.13 19.39
C ILE A 13 -1.44 -12.98 18.59
N LEU A 14 -1.05 -13.28 17.35
CA LEU A 14 -0.61 -12.26 16.38
C LEU A 14 -1.80 -11.85 15.50
N VAL A 15 -1.83 -10.58 15.15
CA VAL A 15 -2.87 -9.98 14.31
C VAL A 15 -2.22 -9.44 13.06
N LEU A 16 -2.77 -9.78 11.90
CA LEU A 16 -2.41 -9.18 10.62
C LEU A 16 -3.17 -7.87 10.45
N ASP A 17 -2.62 -6.96 9.67
CA ASP A 17 -3.25 -5.69 9.35
C ASP A 17 -4.57 -5.88 8.57
N GLY A 18 -5.33 -4.80 8.50
CA GLY A 18 -6.64 -4.78 7.85
C GLY A 18 -6.55 -4.69 6.32
N ALA A 19 -7.71 -4.52 5.69
CA ALA A 19 -7.79 -4.39 4.25
C ALA A 19 -7.21 -3.05 3.74
N MET A 20 -6.00 -3.11 3.18
CA MET A 20 -5.32 -1.96 2.56
C MET A 20 -6.18 -1.29 1.48
N GLY A 21 -6.81 -2.08 0.59
CA GLY A 21 -7.59 -1.56 -0.53
C GLY A 21 -8.80 -0.70 -0.11
N THR A 22 -9.47 -1.06 0.98
CA THR A 22 -10.60 -0.26 1.51
C THR A 22 -10.12 1.09 2.04
N MET A 23 -8.96 1.12 2.68
CA MET A 23 -8.34 2.37 3.13
C MET A 23 -7.98 3.26 1.93
N ILE A 24 -7.37 2.68 0.89
CA ILE A 24 -7.05 3.41 -0.36
C ILE A 24 -8.31 4.01 -1.00
N GLN A 25 -9.41 3.26 -1.07
CA GLN A 25 -10.68 3.75 -1.60
C GLN A 25 -11.25 4.94 -0.78
N ALA A 26 -11.05 4.94 0.53
CA ALA A 26 -11.50 6.02 1.41
C ALA A 26 -10.77 7.35 1.15
N TYR A 27 -9.49 7.29 0.74
CA TYR A 27 -8.71 8.48 0.38
C TYR A 27 -9.13 9.11 -0.95
N LYS A 28 -9.86 8.39 -1.81
CA LYS A 28 -10.36 8.88 -3.11
C LYS A 28 -9.25 9.46 -4.00
N PHE A 29 -8.13 8.74 -4.09
CA PHE A 29 -7.02 9.14 -4.96
C PHE A 29 -7.47 9.27 -6.41
N GLU A 30 -6.99 10.31 -7.06
CA GLU A 30 -7.24 10.63 -8.46
C GLU A 30 -6.02 10.29 -9.32
N GLU A 31 -6.19 10.33 -10.65
CA GLU A 31 -5.16 9.90 -11.62
C GLU A 31 -3.80 10.56 -11.37
N GLU A 32 -3.80 11.82 -10.96
CA GLU A 32 -2.62 12.62 -10.64
C GLU A 32 -1.86 12.05 -9.44
N ASP A 33 -2.56 11.49 -8.45
CA ASP A 33 -1.96 10.90 -7.25
C ASP A 33 -1.22 9.60 -7.59
N TYR A 34 -1.74 8.81 -8.52
CA TYR A 34 -1.10 7.60 -9.04
C TYR A 34 0.07 7.90 -9.98
N ARG A 35 0.02 9.05 -10.67
CA ARG A 35 1.12 9.49 -11.55
C ARG A 35 2.30 10.05 -10.76
N GLY A 36 2.01 10.90 -9.77
CA GLY A 36 3.01 11.75 -9.15
C GLY A 36 3.87 12.49 -10.18
N GLU A 37 5.07 12.90 -9.78
CA GLU A 37 6.03 13.49 -10.73
C GLU A 37 6.68 12.43 -11.62
N ARG A 38 6.87 11.20 -11.10
CA ARG A 38 7.63 10.14 -11.78
C ARG A 38 6.94 9.60 -13.04
N PHE A 39 5.60 9.57 -13.06
CA PHE A 39 4.83 8.99 -14.17
C PHE A 39 3.89 10.00 -14.83
N LYS A 40 4.17 11.29 -14.67
CA LYS A 40 3.35 12.39 -15.19
C LYS A 40 3.02 12.24 -16.67
N GLU A 41 4.00 11.89 -17.49
CA GLU A 41 3.87 11.75 -18.95
C GLU A 41 3.54 10.33 -19.43
N TYR A 42 3.18 9.41 -18.52
CA TYR A 42 2.88 8.03 -18.92
C TYR A 42 1.62 7.98 -19.81
N ALA A 43 1.71 7.28 -20.94
CA ALA A 43 0.71 7.37 -22.01
C ALA A 43 -0.67 6.79 -21.66
N HIS A 44 -0.76 5.92 -20.65
CA HIS A 44 -1.99 5.25 -20.24
C HIS A 44 -2.45 5.70 -18.85
N PRO A 45 -3.75 5.60 -18.53
CA PRO A 45 -4.25 5.82 -17.18
C PRO A 45 -3.59 4.88 -16.17
N LEU A 46 -3.25 5.41 -14.99
CA LEU A 46 -2.59 4.69 -13.90
C LEU A 46 -3.48 4.52 -12.67
N LYS A 47 -4.60 5.24 -12.58
CA LYS A 47 -5.57 5.13 -11.48
C LYS A 47 -6.02 3.69 -11.28
N GLY A 48 -5.94 3.24 -10.03
CA GLY A 48 -6.26 1.87 -9.61
C GLY A 48 -5.04 0.95 -9.49
N ASN A 49 -3.86 1.35 -9.98
CA ASN A 49 -2.62 0.63 -9.71
C ASN A 49 -2.03 1.04 -8.35
N ASN A 50 -2.51 0.40 -7.30
CA ASN A 50 -2.16 0.75 -5.91
C ASN A 50 -0.68 0.56 -5.55
N ASP A 51 0.05 -0.30 -6.27
CA ASP A 51 1.48 -0.47 -6.06
C ASP A 51 2.26 0.81 -6.38
N LEU A 52 1.76 1.64 -7.30
CA LEU A 52 2.40 2.92 -7.63
C LEU A 52 2.31 3.93 -6.48
N LEU A 53 1.27 3.84 -5.65
CA LEU A 53 1.09 4.75 -4.52
C LEU A 53 2.24 4.63 -3.50
N VAL A 54 2.93 3.48 -3.42
CA VAL A 54 4.14 3.34 -2.60
C VAL A 54 5.27 4.26 -3.07
N LEU A 55 5.28 4.62 -4.36
CA LEU A 55 6.29 5.48 -4.97
C LEU A 55 5.82 6.94 -5.07
N THR A 56 4.52 7.17 -5.24
CA THR A 56 3.96 8.50 -5.51
C THR A 56 3.32 9.16 -4.29
N GLN A 57 2.93 8.38 -3.28
CA GLN A 57 2.31 8.82 -2.02
C GLN A 57 2.98 8.09 -0.81
N PRO A 58 4.29 8.30 -0.58
CA PRO A 58 5.02 7.60 0.49
C PRO A 58 4.65 8.08 1.90
#